data_AF-A0A7X5N2N9-F1
#
_entry.id   AF-A0A7X5N2N9-F1
#
_cell.length_a   1.000
_cell.length_b   1.000
_cell.length_c   1.000
_cell.angle_alpha   90.00
_cell.angle_beta   90.00
_cell.angle_gamma   90.00
#
_symmetry.space_group_name_H-M   'P 1'
#
loop_
_entity.id
_entity.type
_entity.pdbx_description
1 polymer ?
#
loop_
_entity_poly.entity_id
_entity_poly.type
_entity_poly.pdbx_seq_one_letter_code
_entity_poly.pdbx_strand_id
1 'polypeptide(L)'
;VAGTPLHGTQQLDPFEFVRMIAVARITMPRSMVRLSAGREAMSDELQALCFLAGANSIFYGEKLLTTGNPDTERDQALFQRLGLRPMQITVDAADHDHPGTVHAEITRSTACEHAA
;
A
#
# COMPACT_ATOMS: atom_id res chain seq x y z
N VAL A 1 -19.50 -4.25 9.70
CA VAL A 1 -19.32 -4.84 11.06
C VAL A 1 -20.65 -4.83 11.78
N ALA A 2 -21.01 -5.87 12.55
CA ALA A 2 -22.29 -5.88 13.29
C ALA A 2 -22.45 -4.62 14.15
N GLY A 3 -23.66 -4.04 14.16
CA GLY A 3 -23.96 -2.80 14.90
C GLY A 3 -23.64 -1.49 14.18
N THR A 4 -22.99 -1.51 13.01
CA THR A 4 -22.81 -0.30 12.18
C THR A 4 -23.99 -0.11 11.20
N PRO A 5 -24.38 1.12 10.83
CA PRO A 5 -25.42 1.35 9.83
C PRO A 5 -25.13 0.72 8.45
N LEU A 6 -23.85 0.50 8.14
CA LEU A 6 -23.39 -0.17 6.92
C LEU A 6 -23.27 -1.70 7.07
N HIS A 7 -23.76 -2.27 8.17
CA HIS A 7 -23.80 -3.73 8.29
C HIS A 7 -24.80 -4.34 7.32
N GLY A 8 -24.40 -5.40 6.61
CA GLY A 8 -25.26 -6.11 5.67
C GLY A 8 -25.41 -5.42 4.31
N THR A 9 -24.69 -4.32 4.05
CA THR A 9 -24.63 -3.74 2.70
C THR A 9 -23.93 -4.69 1.73
N GLN A 10 -24.35 -4.65 0.47
CA GLN A 10 -23.70 -5.41 -0.59
C GLN A 10 -22.22 -5.02 -0.73
N GLN A 11 -21.37 -6.01 -0.98
CA GLN A 11 -19.96 -5.75 -1.25
C GLN A 11 -19.78 -5.11 -2.62
N LEU A 12 -18.76 -4.25 -2.73
CA LEU A 12 -18.41 -3.61 -4.00
C LEU A 12 -17.94 -4.67 -5.01
N ASP A 13 -18.24 -4.46 -6.29
CA ASP A 13 -17.66 -5.29 -7.35
C ASP A 13 -16.13 -5.16 -7.35
N PRO A 14 -15.37 -6.28 -7.40
CA PRO A 14 -13.91 -6.24 -7.39
C PRO A 14 -13.29 -5.37 -8.49
N PHE A 15 -13.88 -5.33 -9.68
CA PHE A 15 -13.40 -4.51 -10.80
C PHE A 15 -13.69 -3.03 -10.58
N GLU A 16 -14.79 -2.66 -9.90
CA GLU A 16 -15.01 -1.28 -9.49
C GLU A 16 -13.96 -0.82 -8.50
N PHE A 17 -13.57 -1.69 -7.56
CA PHE A 17 -12.49 -1.41 -6.63
C PHE A 17 -11.14 -1.20 -7.36
N VAL A 18 -10.77 -2.10 -8.27
CA VAL A 18 -9.54 -1.97 -9.08
C VAL A 18 -9.57 -0.71 -9.94
N ARG A 19 -10.72 -0.37 -10.54
CA ARG A 19 -10.90 0.85 -11.32
C ARG A 19 -10.67 2.10 -10.47
N MET A 20 -11.15 2.11 -9.23
CA MET A 20 -10.92 3.23 -8.31
C MET A 20 -9.43 3.46 -8.06
N ILE A 21 -8.66 2.38 -7.86
CA ILE A 21 -7.20 2.45 -7.71
C ILE A 21 -6.54 3.01 -8.97
N ALA A 22 -6.93 2.53 -10.15
CA ALA A 22 -6.40 3.04 -11.42
C ALA A 22 -6.68 4.54 -11.61
N VAL A 23 -7.90 4.98 -11.32
CA VAL A 23 -8.28 6.39 -11.37
C VAL A 23 -7.45 7.22 -10.39
N ALA A 24 -7.24 6.74 -9.16
CA ALA A 24 -6.40 7.44 -8.18
C ALA A 24 -4.95 7.56 -8.66
N ARG A 25 -4.38 6.50 -9.25
CA ARG A 25 -3.02 6.54 -9.83
C ARG A 25 -2.92 7.53 -10.98
N ILE A 26 -3.89 7.53 -11.90
CA ILE A 26 -3.88 8.41 -13.08
C ILE A 26 -4.03 9.88 -12.68
N THR A 27 -4.96 10.18 -11.77
CA THR A 27 -5.24 11.56 -11.35
C THR A 27 -4.16 12.11 -10.41
N MET A 28 -3.47 11.25 -9.67
CA MET A 28 -2.43 11.63 -8.71
C MET A 28 -1.14 10.81 -8.92
N PRO A 29 -0.40 11.03 -10.03
CA PRO A 29 0.69 10.15 -10.46
C PRO A 29 1.87 10.09 -9.48
N ARG A 30 2.09 11.16 -8.70
CA ARG A 30 3.18 11.27 -7.72
C ARG A 30 2.79 10.76 -6.33
N SER A 31 1.52 10.48 -6.09
CA SER A 31 1.03 10.10 -4.76
C SER A 31 1.30 8.62 -4.47
N MET A 32 1.45 8.31 -3.20
CA MET A 32 1.36 6.94 -2.69
C MET A 32 -0.10 6.53 -2.65
N VAL A 33 -0.45 5.47 -3.38
CA VAL A 33 -1.80 4.89 -3.36
C VAL A 33 -1.75 3.66 -2.47
N ARG A 34 -2.31 3.77 -1.27
CA ARG A 34 -2.23 2.72 -0.25
C ARG A 34 -3.45 1.79 -0.28
N LEU A 35 -3.24 0.55 -0.67
CA LEU A 35 -4.20 -0.53 -0.50
C LEU A 35 -4.25 -0.89 1.00
N SER A 36 -5.31 -0.45 1.68
CA SER A 36 -5.38 -0.40 3.14
C SER A 36 -6.32 -1.47 3.72
N ALA A 37 -7.49 -1.06 4.24
CA ALA A 37 -8.44 -1.95 4.88
C ALA A 37 -9.14 -2.88 3.87
N GLY A 38 -9.52 -4.07 4.35
CA GLY A 38 -10.28 -5.06 3.56
C GLY A 38 -9.43 -6.05 2.77
N ARG A 39 -8.10 -5.91 2.76
CA ARG A 39 -7.17 -6.84 2.07
C ARG A 39 -7.31 -8.29 2.51
N GLU A 40 -7.64 -8.52 3.79
CA GLU A 40 -7.81 -9.87 4.34
C GLU A 40 -8.89 -10.66 3.59
N ALA A 41 -9.96 -9.97 3.19
CA ALA A 41 -11.07 -10.55 2.43
C ALA A 41 -10.81 -10.62 0.91
N MET A 42 -9.69 -10.08 0.42
CA MET A 42 -9.35 -10.09 -1.00
C MET A 42 -8.59 -11.37 -1.38
N SER A 43 -8.87 -11.88 -2.58
CA SER A 43 -8.05 -12.93 -3.17
C SER A 43 -6.68 -12.38 -3.60
N ASP A 44 -5.72 -13.27 -3.80
CA ASP A 44 -4.37 -12.90 -4.26
C ASP A 44 -4.43 -12.24 -5.65
N GLU A 45 -5.31 -12.71 -6.54
CA GLU A 45 -5.51 -12.17 -7.88
C GLU A 45 -6.07 -10.75 -7.83
N LEU A 46 -7.01 -10.48 -6.92
CA LEU A 46 -7.55 -9.14 -6.74
C LEU A 46 -6.50 -8.18 -6.19
N GLN A 47 -5.70 -8.61 -5.22
CA GLN A 47 -4.59 -7.80 -4.73
C GLN A 47 -3.54 -7.54 -5.82
N ALA A 48 -3.21 -8.56 -6.62
CA ALA A 48 -2.31 -8.42 -7.77
C ALA A 48 -2.83 -7.39 -8.78
N LEU A 49 -4.14 -7.43 -9.10
CA LEU A 49 -4.77 -6.43 -9.97
C LEU A 49 -4.72 -5.02 -9.37
N CYS A 50 -4.86 -4.88 -8.05
CA CYS A 50 -4.73 -3.57 -7.38
C CYS A 50 -3.30 -3.01 -7.49
N PHE A 51 -2.27 -3.84 -7.30
CA PHE A 51 -0.88 -3.43 -7.50
C PHE A 51 -0.61 -3.05 -8.96
N LEU A 52 -1.11 -3.86 -9.91
CA LEU A 52 -1.01 -3.56 -11.35
C LEU A 52 -1.71 -2.23 -11.71
N ALA A 53 -2.87 -1.96 -11.11
CA ALA A 53 -3.63 -0.72 -11.31
C ALA A 53 -2.94 0.52 -10.74
N GLY A 54 -1.95 0.36 -9.85
CA GLY A 54 -1.12 1.44 -9.36
C GLY A 54 -1.09 1.64 -7.85
N ALA A 55 -1.66 0.72 -7.06
CA ALA A 55 -1.38 0.68 -5.62
C ALA A 55 0.10 0.39 -5.40
N ASN A 56 0.75 1.11 -4.48
CA ASN A 56 2.18 0.98 -4.21
C ASN A 56 2.53 1.10 -2.72
N SER A 57 1.52 0.95 -1.85
CA SER A 57 1.70 0.96 -0.40
C SER A 57 0.64 0.05 0.23
N ILE A 58 0.98 -0.61 1.34
CA ILE A 58 0.05 -1.38 2.18
C ILE A 58 0.32 -1.10 3.66
N PHE A 59 -0.62 -1.51 4.52
CA PHE A 59 -0.29 -1.74 5.93
C PHE A 59 0.26 -3.16 6.10
N TYR A 60 1.42 -3.26 6.76
CA TYR A 60 2.11 -4.50 7.02
C TYR A 60 2.25 -4.71 8.53
N GLY A 61 1.89 -5.90 9.02
CA GLY A 61 1.80 -6.24 10.45
C GLY A 61 0.53 -7.04 10.76
N GLU A 62 0.38 -7.49 12.00
CA GLU A 62 -0.67 -8.44 12.42
C GLU A 62 -2.08 -7.80 12.52
N LYS A 63 -2.15 -6.48 12.75
CA LYS A 63 -3.42 -5.77 12.97
C LYS A 63 -3.39 -4.39 12.34
N LEU A 64 -4.56 -3.93 11.89
CA LEU A 64 -4.80 -2.52 11.55
C LEU A 64 -5.11 -1.74 12.83
N LEU A 65 -6.31 -1.16 12.93
CA LEU A 65 -6.78 -0.42 14.12
C LEU A 65 -7.63 -1.32 15.02
N THR A 66 -8.66 -1.97 14.45
CA THR A 66 -9.65 -2.75 15.21
C THR A 66 -9.93 -4.13 14.61
N THR A 67 -9.55 -4.37 13.35
CA THR A 67 -9.70 -5.63 12.63
C THR A 67 -8.36 -6.29 12.34
N GLY A 68 -8.38 -7.58 12.00
CA GLY A 68 -7.22 -8.28 11.45
C GLY A 68 -6.65 -7.58 10.22
N ASN A 69 -5.36 -7.79 10.00
CA ASN A 69 -4.66 -7.46 8.75
C ASN A 69 -4.25 -8.80 8.10
N PRO A 70 -4.02 -8.88 6.78
CA PRO A 70 -3.49 -10.11 6.18
C PRO A 70 -2.22 -10.58 6.90
N ASP A 71 -2.07 -11.90 6.98
CA ASP A 71 -0.88 -12.53 7.53
C ASP A 71 0.36 -12.02 6.79
N THR A 72 1.35 -11.57 7.56
CA THR A 72 2.64 -11.10 7.06
C THR A 72 3.33 -12.11 6.14
N GLU A 73 3.15 -13.41 6.38
CA GLU A 73 3.70 -14.47 5.51
C GLU A 73 3.01 -14.52 4.15
N ARG A 74 1.67 -14.37 4.14
CA ARG A 74 0.88 -14.32 2.90
C ARG A 74 1.28 -13.13 2.05
N ASP A 75 1.50 -11.97 2.67
CA ASP A 75 1.97 -10.77 1.99
C ASP A 75 3.34 -10.98 1.34
N GLN A 76 4.29 -11.58 2.07
CA GLN A 76 5.61 -11.90 1.53
C GLN A 76 5.54 -12.87 0.36
N ALA A 77 4.76 -13.95 0.48
CA ALA A 77 4.59 -14.93 -0.59
C ALA A 77 3.98 -14.31 -1.85
N LEU A 78 2.96 -13.45 -1.69
CA LEU A 78 2.36 -12.73 -2.81
C LEU A 78 3.38 -11.77 -3.46
N PHE A 79 4.14 -11.02 -2.67
CA PHE A 79 5.16 -10.09 -3.20
C PHE A 79 6.24 -10.81 -3.97
N GLN A 80 6.71 -11.97 -3.49
CA GLN A 80 7.66 -12.81 -4.21
C GLN A 80 7.09 -13.28 -5.56
N ARG A 81 5.84 -13.76 -5.59
CA ARG A 81 5.16 -14.20 -6.82
C ARG A 81 5.00 -13.07 -7.84
N LEU A 82 4.74 -11.85 -7.37
CA LEU A 82 4.53 -10.67 -8.22
C LEU A 82 5.83 -9.92 -8.55
N GLY A 83 6.97 -10.32 -7.97
CA GLY A 83 8.25 -9.63 -8.14
C GLY A 83 8.31 -8.23 -7.51
N LEU A 84 7.44 -7.95 -6.52
CA LEU A 84 7.39 -6.67 -5.82
C LEU A 84 8.50 -6.58 -4.77
N ARG A 85 9.08 -5.38 -4.63
CA ARG A 85 10.15 -5.11 -3.67
C ARG A 85 9.73 -4.01 -2.70
N PRO A 86 9.99 -4.17 -1.40
CA PRO A 86 9.81 -3.08 -0.44
C PRO A 86 10.65 -1.86 -0.83
N MET A 87 10.14 -0.67 -0.54
CA MET A 87 10.90 0.57 -0.65
C MET A 87 12.10 0.52 0.31
N GLN A 88 13.28 0.91 -0.18
CA GLN A 88 14.47 1.04 0.68
C GLN A 88 14.28 2.18 1.67
N ILE A 89 14.60 1.92 2.93
CA ILE A 89 14.56 2.92 4.00
C ILE A 89 15.95 3.51 4.14
N THR A 90 16.11 4.80 3.85
CA THR A 90 17.31 5.57 4.23
C THR A 90 17.10 6.13 5.63
N VAL A 91 17.99 5.79 6.55
CA VAL A 91 17.96 6.29 7.93
C VAL A 91 18.91 7.46 8.01
N ASP A 92 18.38 8.68 7.84
CA ASP A 92 19.16 9.91 7.97
C ASP A 92 19.23 10.34 9.45
N ALA A 93 19.91 9.57 10.29
CA ALA A 93 20.26 10.02 11.63
C ALA A 93 21.48 9.24 12.14
N ALA A 94 22.66 9.88 12.10
CA ALA A 94 23.88 9.34 12.68
C ALA A 94 23.97 9.52 14.21
N ASP A 95 23.04 10.25 14.85
CA ASP A 95 23.30 10.82 16.20
C ASP A 95 22.08 10.91 17.16
N HIS A 96 21.10 10.00 17.07
CA HIS A 96 20.00 9.94 18.04
C HIS A 96 19.78 8.54 18.63
N ASP A 97 19.65 8.47 19.96
CA ASP A 97 19.47 7.26 20.78
C ASP A 97 18.05 6.65 20.70
N HIS A 98 17.31 7.01 19.64
CA HIS A 98 15.99 6.47 19.32
C HIS A 98 15.93 6.15 17.81
N PRO A 99 15.21 5.11 17.38
CA PRO A 99 15.02 4.85 15.96
C PRO A 99 14.42 6.10 15.33
N GLY A 100 15.20 6.74 14.45
CA GLY A 100 14.84 8.00 13.82
C GLY A 100 13.46 7.92 13.15
N THR A 101 12.74 9.04 13.14
CA THR A 101 11.50 9.13 12.36
C THR A 101 11.85 8.93 10.89
N VAL A 102 11.31 7.87 10.29
CA VAL A 102 11.54 7.55 8.88
C VAL A 102 10.72 8.52 8.02
N HIS A 103 11.40 9.42 7.31
CA HIS A 103 10.80 10.21 6.26
C HIS A 103 10.85 9.41 4.96
N ALA A 104 9.72 8.82 4.54
CA ALA A 104 9.58 8.37 3.17
C ALA A 104 9.54 9.63 2.28
N GLU A 105 10.67 10.04 1.71
CA GLU A 105 10.74 11.23 0.86
C GLU A 105 9.93 11.00 -0.43
N ILE A 106 8.71 11.58 -0.48
CA ILE A 106 7.79 11.45 -1.63
C ILE A 106 8.24 12.32 -2.83
N THR A 107 9.26 13.18 -2.70
CA THR A 107 9.49 14.26 -3.69
C THR A 107 10.91 14.60 -4.15
N ARG A 108 11.96 13.81 -3.89
CA ARG A 108 13.26 14.10 -4.55
C ARG A 108 13.36 13.40 -5.90
N SER A 109 13.04 14.17 -6.95
CA SER A 109 13.39 13.81 -8.33
C SER A 109 14.91 13.91 -8.47
N THR A 110 15.57 12.79 -8.76
CA THR A 110 16.98 12.70 -9.19
C THR A 110 17.17 13.18 -10.63
N ALA A 111 16.58 14.33 -10.98
CA ALA A 111 16.66 14.91 -12.31
C ALA A 111 17.04 16.39 -12.25
N CYS A 112 18.21 16.70 -11.68
CA CYS A 112 18.96 17.91 -12.05
C CYS A 112 20.41 17.88 -11.50
N GLU A 113 21.27 16.98 -11.99
CA GLU A 113 22.74 17.12 -11.81
C GLU A 113 23.51 16.78 -13.11
N HIS A 114 22.93 17.08 -14.27
CA HIS A 114 23.67 17.15 -15.53
C HIS A 114 23.20 18.36 -16.33
N ALA A 115 23.76 19.53 -16.04
CA ALA A 115 23.98 20.62 -17.00
C ALA A 115 24.56 21.85 -16.29
N ALA A 116 25.90 21.96 -16.29
CA ALA A 116 26.73 23.16 -16.47
C ALA A 116 28.09 22.95 -15.79
#